data_AF-A0A1R0M8D8-F1
#
_entry.id   AF-A0A1R0M8D8-F1
#
_cell.length_a   1.000
_cell.length_b   1.000
_cell.length_c   1.000
_cell.angle_alpha   90.00
_cell.angle_beta   90.00
_cell.angle_gamma   90.00
#
_symmetry.space_group_name_H-M   'P 1'
#
loop_
_entity.id
_entity.type
_entity.pdbx_description
1 polymer ?
#
loop_
_entity_poly.entity_id
_entity_poly.type
_entity_poly.pdbx_seq_one_letter_code
_entity_poly.pdbx_strand_id
1 'polypeptide(L)' 'MDDLTRWHVEFRLKGEDTPISRPCILEEGRNPLEDFPRMIAVAYTGTASRADEVQVIAIRRATPSRSA' A
#
# COMPACT_ATOMS: atom_id res chain seq x y z
N MET A 1 -18.82 12.24 3.57
CA MET A 1 -18.71 11.11 2.63
C MET A 1 -17.22 10.89 2.54
N ASP A 2 -16.70 9.75 3.00
CA ASP A 2 -15.26 9.49 2.96
C ASP A 2 -14.92 9.04 1.54
N ASP A 3 -14.38 9.94 0.74
CA ASP A 3 -13.94 9.61 -0.62
C ASP A 3 -12.75 8.65 -0.51
N LEU A 4 -12.94 7.41 -0.93
CA LEU A 4 -11.92 6.36 -0.87
C LEU A 4 -11.28 6.15 -2.24
N THR A 5 -9.96 6.32 -2.32
CA THR A 5 -9.18 6.01 -3.52
C THR A 5 -8.59 4.60 -3.43
N ARG A 6 -8.82 3.79 -4.47
CA ARG A 6 -8.21 2.46 -4.61
C ARG A 6 -6.86 2.55 -5.30
N TRP A 7 -5.90 1.77 -4.82
CA TRP A 7 -4.52 1.72 -5.30
C TRP A 7 -4.05 0.27 -5.47
N HIS A 8 -3.09 0.06 -6.35
CA HIS A 8 -2.24 -1.12 -6.38
C HIS A 8 -0.85 -0.70 -5.91
N VAL A 9 -0.35 -1.39 -4.90
CA VAL A 9 0.96 -1.15 -4.32
C VAL A 9 1.81 -2.39 -4.51
N GLU A 10 2.95 -2.21 -5.15
CA GLU A 10 4.00 -3.21 -5.24
C GLU A 10 5.09 -2.86 -4.24
N PHE A 11 5.43 -3.82 -3.39
CA PHE A 11 6.40 -3.63 -2.32
C PHE A 11 7.19 -4.91 -2.06
N ARG A 12 8.25 -4.79 -1.27
CA ARG A 12 9.07 -5.89 -0.81
C ARG A 12 9.40 -5.68 0.68
N LEU A 13 9.42 -6.77 1.44
CA LEU A 13 9.85 -6.74 2.83
C LEU A 13 11.37 -6.93 2.91
N LYS A 14 12.03 -6.32 3.89
CA LYS A 14 13.46 -6.50 4.12
C LYS A 14 13.77 -7.98 4.37
N GLY A 15 14.70 -8.52 3.59
CA GLY A 15 15.08 -9.93 3.64
C GLY A 15 14.30 -10.84 2.69
N GLU A 16 13.23 -10.32 2.06
CA GLU A 16 12.51 -11.03 0.99
C GLU A 16 13.07 -10.63 -0.37
N ASP A 17 13.22 -11.59 -1.29
CA ASP A 17 13.64 -11.31 -2.67
C ASP A 17 12.44 -11.04 -3.60
N THR A 18 11.29 -11.63 -3.31
CA THR A 18 10.12 -11.57 -4.20
C THR A 18 9.25 -10.35 -3.87
N PRO A 19 8.96 -9.47 -4.84
CA PRO A 19 8.00 -8.39 -4.65
C PRO A 19 6.57 -8.92 -4.57
N ILE A 20 5.75 -8.24 -3.77
CA ILE A 20 4.33 -8.55 -3.56
C ILE A 20 3.51 -7.37 -4.09
N SER A 21 2.49 -7.64 -4.89
CA SER A 21 1.51 -6.64 -5.30
C SER A 21 0.20 -6.85 -4.55
N ARG A 22 -0.31 -5.78 -3.92
CA ARG A 22 -1.58 -5.81 -3.19
C ARG A 22 -2.47 -4.63 -3.56
N PRO A 23 -3.79 -4.85 -3.66
CA PRO A 23 -4.75 -3.76 -3.69
C PRO A 23 -4.81 -3.11 -2.29
N CYS A 24 -4.79 -1.78 -2.25
CA CYS A 24 -4.88 -0.97 -1.04
C CYS A 24 -5.92 0.14 -1.23
N ILE A 25 -6.45 0.66 -0.12
CA ILE A 25 -7.42 1.76 -0.12
C ILE A 25 -6.90 2.84 0.82
N LEU A 26 -6.96 4.09 0.38
CA LEU A 26 -6.69 5.26 1.19
C LEU A 26 -7.80 6.29 1.03
N GLU A 27 -8.05 7.03 2.09
CA GLU A 27 -8.92 8.21 2.06
C GLU A 27 -8.32 9.29 1.15
N GLU A 28 -9.18 10.03 0.48
CA GLU A 28 -8.79 11.15 -0.36
C GLU A 28 -8.07 12.21 0.48
N GLY A 29 -6.95 12.72 -0.04
CA GLY A 29 -6.08 13.67 0.67
C GLY A 29 -4.97 13.03 1.51
N ARG A 30 -4.99 11.71 1.74
CA ARG A 30 -3.86 11.01 2.37
C ARG A 30 -2.69 10.84 1.41
N ASN A 31 -1.47 10.82 1.95
CA ASN A 31 -0.26 10.64 1.16
C ASN A 31 0.08 9.15 1.01
N PRO A 32 -0.07 8.57 -0.20
CA PRO A 32 0.19 7.15 -0.42
C PRO A 32 1.61 6.70 -0.07
N LEU A 33 2.59 7.58 -0.25
CA LEU A 33 3.99 7.27 0.00
C LEU A 33 4.32 7.15 1.49
N GLU A 34 3.58 7.86 2.35
CA GLU A 34 3.78 7.81 3.81
C GLU A 34 2.90 6.75 4.47
N ASP A 35 1.68 6.57 3.96
CA ASP A 35 0.70 5.69 4.59
C ASP A 35 0.87 4.22 4.20
N PHE A 36 1.22 3.91 2.94
CA PHE A 36 1.34 2.51 2.52
C PHE A 36 2.44 1.73 3.24
N PRO A 37 3.67 2.24 3.44
CA PRO A 37 4.68 1.53 4.22
C PRO A 37 4.17 1.15 5.63
N ARG A 38 3.48 2.08 6.31
CA ARG A 38 2.94 1.85 7.66
C ARG A 38 1.82 0.81 7.65
N MET A 39 0.88 0.92 6.72
CA MET A 39 -0.23 -0.04 6.59
C MET A 39 0.27 -1.45 6.25
N ILE A 40 1.19 -1.55 5.30
CA ILE A 40 1.81 -2.83 4.91
C ILE A 40 2.59 -3.41 6.09
N ALA A 41 3.37 -2.61 6.81
CA ALA A 41 4.09 -3.07 7.99
C ALA A 41 3.14 -3.63 9.06
N VAL A 42 2.01 -2.98 9.33
CA VAL A 42 0.97 -3.53 10.23
C VAL A 42 0.46 -4.88 9.71
N ALA A 43 0.12 -4.98 8.43
CA ALA A 43 -0.47 -6.18 7.86
C ALA A 43 0.49 -7.39 7.83
N TYR A 44 1.79 -7.16 7.63
CA TYR A 44 2.77 -8.23 7.42
C TYR A 44 3.69 -8.48 8.63
N THR A 45 3.89 -7.49 9.49
CA THR A 45 4.77 -7.60 10.67
C THR A 45 4.02 -7.41 12.00
N GLY A 46 2.74 -7.04 11.94
CA GLY A 46 1.89 -6.80 13.12
C GLY A 46 2.04 -5.41 13.74
N THR A 47 2.92 -4.55 13.23
CA THR A 47 3.16 -3.20 13.78
C THR A 47 3.55 -2.18 12.72
N ALA A 48 3.11 -0.93 12.89
CA ALA A 48 3.49 0.18 12.03
C ALA A 48 4.94 0.65 12.25
N SER A 49 5.55 0.29 13.39
CA SER A 49 6.91 0.73 13.74
C SER A 49 7.99 0.13 12.83
N ARG A 50 7.69 -0.93 12.07
CA ARG A 50 8.59 -1.59 11.11
C ARG A 50 8.35 -1.12 9.68
N ALA A 51 7.84 0.10 9.49
CA ALA A 51 7.59 0.67 8.17
C ALA A 51 8.88 0.84 7.34
N ASP A 52 10.03 0.99 7.99
CA ASP A 52 11.35 1.02 7.36
C ASP A 52 11.75 -0.31 6.69
N GLU A 53 11.11 -1.41 7.10
CA GLU A 53 11.31 -2.73 6.48
C GLU A 53 10.48 -2.93 5.21
N VAL A 54 9.57 -2.00 4.90
CA VAL A 54 8.75 -2.04 3.69
C VAL A 54 9.38 -1.15 2.63
N GLN A 55 9.94 -1.77 1.59
CA GLN A 55 10.39 -1.06 0.40
C GLN A 55 9.24 -1.01 -0.61
N VAL A 56 8.65 0.17 -0.80
CA VAL A 56 7.68 0.40 -1.86
C VAL A 56 8.41 0.53 -3.20
N ILE A 57 7.99 -0.27 -4.18
CA ILE A 57 8.56 -0.33 -5.53
C ILE A 57 7.71 0.50 -6.50
N ALA A 58 6.39 0.33 -6.45
CA ALA A 58 5.47 1.08 -7.28
C ALA A 58 4.13 1.32 -6.57
N ILE A 59 3.53 2.49 -6.83
CA ILE A 59 2.17 2.83 -6.41
C ILE A 59 1.42 3.27 -7.66
N ARG A 60 0.26 2.65 -7.92
CA ARG A 60 -0.59 2.97 -9.07
C ARG A 60 -2.02 3.14 -8.59
N ARG A 61 -2.73 4.18 -9.03
CA ARG A 61 -4.19 4.24 -8.79
C ARG A 61 -4.82 3.03 -9.49
N ALA A 62 -5.65 2.30 -8.77
CA ALA A 62 -6.43 1.25 -9.42
C ALA A 62 -7.40 1.95 -10.37
N THR A 63 -7.42 1.53 -11.63
CA THR A 63 -8.45 1.98 -12.57
C THR A 63 -9.80 1.73 -11.90
N PRO A 64 -10.72 2.71 -11.84
CA PRO A 64 -12.06 2.42 -11.36
C PRO A 64 -12.56 1.23 -12.18
N SER A 65 -12.84 0.11 -11.50
CA SER A 65 -13.50 -1.03 -12.16
C SER A 65 -14.80 -0.47 -12.71
N ARG A 66 -14.85 -0.25 -14.02
CA ARG A 66 -16.09 -0.01 -14.74
C ARG A 66 -16.83 -1.33 -14.65
N SER A 67 -17.66 -1.49 -13.62
CA SER A 67 -18.69 -2.52 -13.63
C SER A 67 -19.58 -2.19 -14.83
N ALA A 68 -19.47 -3.01 -15.87
CA ALA A 68 -20.39 -3.04 -16.99
C ALA A 68 -21.74 -3.62 -16.53
#